data_AF-A0A514ZWC5-F1
#
_entry.id   AF-A0A514ZWC5-F1
#
_cell.length_a   1.000
_cell.length_b   1.000
_cell.length_c   1.000
_cell.angle_alpha   90.00
_cell.angle_beta   90.00
_cell.angle_gamma   90.00
#
_symmetry.space_group_name_H-M   'P 1'
#
loop_
_entity.id
_entity.type
_entity.pdbx_description
1 polymer ?
#
loop_
_entity_poly.entity_id
_entity_poly.type
_entity_poly.pdbx_seq_one_letter_code
_entity_poly.pdbx_strand_id
1 'polypeptide(L)'
;MKNLFLLSMLMLAHSFAIAQYKKDGTPDMRYNSNRQMYGNSYCSPSYGTTNPSIDYQSSYVRNGTYVEPSFHTKSNNTNTDNWSTSGNTNPLTGSLGTRARDYSNEAYNYGQGQVIQTGPRGGQYYQNSNGNRTYIPKREY
;
A
#
# COMPACT_ATOMS: atom_id res chain seq x y z
N MET A 1 -25.86 -65.22 9.93
CA MET A 1 -24.98 -64.35 9.12
C MET A 1 -24.52 -63.22 10.04
N LYS A 2 -23.19 -63.06 10.20
CA LYS A 2 -22.58 -62.21 11.24
C LYS A 2 -22.68 -60.73 10.86
N ASN A 3 -23.08 -59.91 11.82
CA ASN A 3 -23.13 -58.44 11.74
C ASN A 3 -21.73 -57.85 11.58
N LEU A 4 -21.57 -56.82 10.74
CA LEU A 4 -20.56 -55.77 10.97
C LEU A 4 -20.94 -54.46 10.28
N PHE A 5 -21.37 -53.48 11.07
CA PHE A 5 -21.32 -52.06 10.73
C PHE A 5 -19.84 -51.65 10.56
N LEU A 6 -19.47 -50.91 9.52
CA LEU A 6 -18.38 -49.94 9.63
C LEU A 6 -18.58 -48.77 8.65
N LEU A 7 -18.87 -47.63 9.27
CA LEU A 7 -18.93 -46.29 8.73
C LEU A 7 -17.55 -45.93 8.14
N SER A 8 -17.44 -45.57 6.85
CA SER A 8 -16.25 -44.86 6.35
C SER A 8 -16.67 -43.53 5.75
N MET A 9 -16.72 -42.54 6.64
CA MET A 9 -16.79 -41.13 6.31
C MET A 9 -15.44 -40.77 5.66
N LEU A 10 -15.42 -40.62 4.34
CA LEU A 10 -14.25 -40.14 3.62
C LEU A 10 -14.06 -38.67 3.98
N MET A 11 -13.29 -38.41 5.05
CA MET A 11 -12.91 -37.08 5.48
C MET A 11 -12.18 -36.38 4.33
N LEU A 12 -12.83 -35.36 3.77
CA LEU A 12 -12.20 -34.35 2.93
C LEU A 12 -10.97 -33.84 3.68
N ALA A 13 -9.77 -34.16 3.17
CA ALA A 13 -8.54 -33.56 3.65
C ALA A 13 -8.54 -32.08 3.25
N HIS A 14 -9.19 -31.24 4.06
CA HIS A 14 -8.97 -29.81 4.02
C HIS A 14 -7.59 -29.57 4.59
N SER A 15 -6.64 -29.31 3.70
CA SER A 15 -5.35 -28.76 4.06
C SER A 15 -5.57 -27.46 4.84
N PHE A 16 -5.43 -27.52 6.16
CA PHE A 16 -5.27 -26.34 6.99
C PHE A 16 -3.92 -25.72 6.63
N ALA A 17 -3.95 -24.70 5.77
CA ALA A 17 -2.81 -23.80 5.62
C ALA A 17 -2.57 -23.16 6.99
N ILE A 18 -1.47 -23.54 7.66
CA ILE A 18 -1.11 -23.00 8.96
C ILE A 18 -0.88 -21.49 8.78
N ALA A 19 -1.83 -20.70 9.28
CA ALA A 19 -1.70 -19.27 9.51
C ALA A 19 -0.41 -19.00 10.29
N GLN A 20 0.48 -18.20 9.74
CA GLN A 20 1.72 -17.81 10.44
C GLN A 20 1.37 -16.69 11.44
N TYR A 21 1.59 -16.92 12.73
CA TYR A 21 1.28 -15.96 13.79
C TYR A 21 2.53 -15.16 14.16
N LYS A 22 2.34 -13.93 14.64
CA LYS A 22 3.40 -13.12 15.25
C LYS A 22 3.78 -13.70 16.62
N LYS A 23 4.90 -13.27 17.19
CA LYS A 23 5.38 -13.70 18.52
C LYS A 23 4.39 -13.44 19.66
N ASP A 24 3.48 -12.49 19.46
CA ASP A 24 2.41 -12.11 20.39
C ASP A 24 1.11 -12.92 20.18
N GLY A 25 1.10 -13.89 19.26
CA GLY A 25 -0.07 -14.74 18.96
C GLY A 25 -1.10 -14.11 18.05
N THR A 26 -0.91 -12.88 17.58
CA THR A 26 -1.80 -12.26 16.59
C THR A 26 -1.53 -12.80 15.17
N PRO A 27 -2.55 -12.95 14.31
CA PRO A 27 -2.32 -13.37 12.92
C PRO A 27 -1.35 -12.42 12.20
N ASP A 28 -0.29 -12.94 11.58
CA ASP A 28 0.64 -12.10 10.81
C ASP A 28 0.01 -11.74 9.45
N MET A 29 -0.40 -10.48 9.29
CA MET A 29 -1.12 -9.99 8.11
C MET A 29 -0.24 -9.86 6.86
N ARG A 30 1.06 -10.20 6.94
CA ARG A 30 1.94 -10.37 5.78
C ARG A 30 1.58 -11.59 4.94
N TYR A 31 0.89 -12.59 5.51
CA TYR A 31 0.47 -13.79 4.79
C TYR A 31 -0.95 -13.65 4.23
N ASN A 32 -1.13 -14.02 2.95
CA ASN A 32 -2.41 -13.91 2.25
C ASN A 32 -3.54 -14.73 2.90
N SER A 33 -3.22 -15.92 3.42
CA SER A 33 -4.18 -16.78 4.14
C SER A 33 -4.77 -16.10 5.38
N ASN A 34 -3.95 -15.43 6.17
CA ASN A 34 -4.39 -14.69 7.36
C ASN A 34 -5.26 -13.49 7.00
N ARG A 35 -4.95 -12.84 5.88
CA ARG A 35 -5.71 -11.69 5.39
C ARG A 35 -7.11 -12.09 4.91
N GLN A 36 -7.22 -13.21 4.20
CA GLN A 36 -8.50 -13.75 3.75
C GLN A 36 -9.38 -14.21 4.93
N MET A 37 -8.77 -14.74 5.98
CA MET A 37 -9.48 -15.31 7.13
C MET A 37 -9.85 -14.27 8.21
N TYR A 38 -8.97 -13.30 8.50
CA TYR A 38 -9.12 -12.38 9.63
C TYR A 38 -9.23 -10.89 9.24
N GLY A 39 -9.04 -10.54 7.96
CA GLY A 39 -9.04 -9.15 7.49
C GLY A 39 -10.40 -8.44 7.55
N ASN A 40 -11.50 -9.16 7.81
CA ASN A 40 -12.86 -8.62 7.72
C ASN A 40 -13.51 -8.22 9.06
N SER A 41 -12.82 -8.41 10.20
CA SER A 41 -13.45 -8.31 11.53
C SER A 41 -13.12 -7.05 12.34
N TYR A 42 -12.26 -6.15 11.87
CA TYR A 42 -11.91 -4.93 12.62
C TYR A 42 -11.88 -3.71 11.69
N CYS A 43 -12.87 -2.84 11.83
CA CYS A 43 -13.05 -1.57 11.11
C CYS A 43 -13.17 -1.71 9.58
N SER A 44 -14.37 -1.50 9.04
CA SER A 44 -14.56 -1.20 7.61
C SER A 44 -13.66 -0.02 7.23
N PRO A 45 -12.56 -0.23 6.49
CA PRO A 45 -11.84 0.88 5.91
C PRO A 45 -12.75 1.41 4.80
N SER A 46 -13.06 2.70 4.83
CA SER A 46 -13.51 3.38 3.61
C SER A 46 -12.34 3.25 2.63
N TYR A 47 -12.37 2.22 1.80
CA TYR A 47 -11.36 2.01 0.76
C TYR A 47 -11.47 3.21 -0.18
N GLY A 48 -10.54 4.16 -0.06
CA GLY A 48 -10.37 5.17 -1.10
C GLY A 48 -10.18 4.45 -2.42
N THR A 49 -10.98 4.79 -3.42
CA THR A 49 -10.90 4.18 -4.76
C THR A 49 -9.52 4.45 -5.33
N THR A 50 -8.62 3.47 -5.24
CA THR A 50 -7.30 3.57 -5.84
C THR A 50 -7.40 3.36 -7.33
N ASN A 51 -6.56 4.04 -8.11
CA ASN A 51 -6.53 3.83 -9.55
C ASN A 51 -6.03 2.41 -9.86
N PRO A 52 -6.79 1.62 -10.63
CA PRO A 52 -6.45 0.23 -10.92
C PRO A 52 -5.29 0.11 -11.93
N SER A 53 -4.92 1.20 -12.61
CA SER A 53 -3.81 1.21 -13.57
C SER A 53 -2.47 1.25 -12.84
N ILE A 54 -1.60 0.31 -13.20
CA ILE A 54 -0.31 0.07 -12.57
C ILE A 54 0.79 0.34 -13.58
N ASP A 55 1.85 1.01 -13.13
CA ASP A 55 3.11 1.14 -13.85
C ASP A 55 4.20 0.30 -13.14
N TYR A 56 5.08 -0.30 -13.93
CA TYR A 56 6.23 -1.06 -13.44
C TYR A 56 7.52 -0.23 -13.58
N GLN A 57 8.24 -0.09 -12.47
CA GLN A 57 9.56 0.49 -12.43
C GLN A 57 10.60 -0.62 -12.37
N SER A 58 11.46 -0.69 -13.38
CA SER A 58 12.59 -1.64 -13.42
C SER A 58 13.64 -1.32 -12.34
N SER A 59 14.51 -2.27 -12.03
CA SER A 59 15.66 -2.05 -11.15
C SER A 59 16.67 -1.08 -11.76
N TYR A 60 17.39 -0.33 -10.92
CA TYR A 60 18.50 0.52 -11.33
C TYR A 60 19.47 0.78 -10.18
N VAL A 61 20.64 1.35 -10.48
CA VAL A 61 21.61 1.79 -9.46
C VAL A 61 21.59 3.32 -9.38
N ARG A 62 21.40 3.87 -8.18
CA ARG A 62 21.40 5.31 -7.91
C ARG A 62 22.48 5.64 -6.89
N ASN A 63 23.48 6.40 -7.31
CA ASN A 63 24.61 6.81 -6.45
C ASN A 63 25.28 5.62 -5.73
N GLY A 64 25.45 4.50 -6.43
CA GLY A 64 26.02 3.27 -5.88
C GLY A 64 25.03 2.37 -5.12
N THR A 65 23.80 2.83 -4.84
CA THR A 65 22.78 2.03 -4.18
C THR A 65 21.89 1.33 -5.21
N TYR A 66 21.79 0.00 -5.12
CA TYR A 66 20.83 -0.76 -5.93
C TYR A 66 19.39 -0.49 -5.45
N VAL A 67 18.50 -0.19 -6.41
CA VAL A 67 17.07 0.01 -6.21
C VAL A 67 16.34 -1.16 -6.87
N GLU A 68 15.62 -1.92 -6.05
CA GLU A 68 14.78 -3.06 -6.46
C GLU A 68 13.64 -2.60 -7.39
N PRO A 69 13.16 -3.44 -8.35
CA PRO A 69 12.00 -3.06 -9.14
C PRO A 69 10.76 -2.94 -8.26
N SER A 70 9.82 -2.08 -8.65
CA SER A 70 8.59 -1.88 -7.89
C SER A 70 7.41 -1.55 -8.78
N PHE A 71 6.20 -1.79 -8.27
CA PHE A 71 4.96 -1.39 -8.90
C PHE A 71 4.42 -0.15 -8.20
N HIS A 72 3.87 0.78 -8.97
CA HIS A 72 3.18 1.94 -8.44
C HIS A 72 1.94 2.26 -9.26
N THR A 73 1.02 3.01 -8.66
CA THR A 73 -0.13 3.55 -9.37
C THR A 73 0.35 4.41 -10.55
N LYS A 74 -0.34 4.29 -11.69
CA LYS A 74 -0.07 5.12 -12.86
C LYS A 74 -0.31 6.59 -12.54
N SER A 75 0.69 7.42 -12.82
CA SER A 75 0.64 8.84 -12.47
C SER A 75 -0.42 9.59 -13.29
N ASN A 76 -1.22 10.42 -12.61
CA ASN A 76 -2.14 11.38 -13.21
C ASN A 76 -2.00 12.76 -12.54
N ASN A 77 -2.97 13.66 -12.72
CA ASN A 77 -2.90 15.04 -12.21
C ASN A 77 -3.20 15.19 -10.71
N THR A 78 -3.49 14.12 -9.99
CA THR A 78 -3.69 14.11 -8.54
C THR A 78 -2.95 12.94 -7.91
N ASN A 79 -2.68 13.03 -6.61
CA ASN A 79 -2.26 11.89 -5.83
C ASN A 79 -3.41 11.15 -5.12
N THR A 80 -4.65 11.62 -5.21
CA THR A 80 -5.77 11.15 -4.37
C THR A 80 -6.01 9.65 -4.44
N ASP A 81 -5.81 9.06 -5.61
CA ASP A 81 -6.05 7.67 -5.97
C ASP A 81 -4.76 6.82 -5.99
N ASN A 82 -3.61 7.41 -5.64
CA ASN A 82 -2.34 6.68 -5.55
C ASN A 82 -2.30 5.79 -4.31
N TRP A 83 -1.71 4.60 -4.43
CA TRP A 83 -1.55 3.67 -3.30
C TRP A 83 -0.76 4.26 -2.13
N SER A 84 0.16 5.18 -2.41
CA SER A 84 0.97 5.83 -1.37
C SER A 84 0.22 6.89 -0.57
N THR A 85 -0.99 7.26 -0.97
CA THR A 85 -1.76 8.37 -0.36
C THR A 85 -2.53 7.91 0.86
N SER A 86 -2.58 8.76 1.88
CA SER A 86 -3.21 8.48 3.17
C SER A 86 -4.67 8.05 2.99
N GLY A 87 -5.02 6.94 3.64
CA GLY A 87 -6.33 6.27 3.53
C GLY A 87 -6.43 5.25 2.40
N ASN A 88 -5.47 5.21 1.47
CA ASN A 88 -5.43 4.19 0.43
C ASN A 88 -4.57 2.99 0.85
N THR A 89 -4.81 1.86 0.19
CA THR A 89 -4.06 0.62 0.42
C THR A 89 -3.45 0.15 -0.89
N ASN A 90 -2.19 -0.27 -0.88
CA ASN A 90 -1.57 -0.95 -2.00
C ASN A 90 -2.17 -2.36 -2.13
N PRO A 91 -2.85 -2.70 -3.24
CA PRO A 91 -3.50 -4.01 -3.41
C PRO A 91 -2.51 -5.18 -3.52
N LEU A 92 -1.26 -4.91 -3.93
CA LEU A 92 -0.24 -5.95 -4.10
C LEU A 92 0.40 -6.35 -2.76
N THR A 93 0.68 -5.37 -1.90
CA THR A 93 1.41 -5.61 -0.65
C THR A 93 0.52 -5.56 0.59
N GLY A 94 -0.63 -4.87 0.52
CA GLY A 94 -1.46 -4.53 1.67
C GLY A 94 -0.94 -3.34 2.48
N SER A 95 0.11 -2.66 2.03
CA SER A 95 0.67 -1.50 2.72
C SER A 95 -0.28 -0.31 2.66
N LEU A 96 -0.44 0.39 3.78
CA LEU A 96 -1.20 1.63 3.85
C LEU A 96 -0.38 2.79 3.27
N GLY A 97 -1.05 3.65 2.52
CA GLY A 97 -0.51 4.93 2.11
C GLY A 97 -0.40 5.90 3.28
N THR A 98 0.63 6.75 3.24
CA THR A 98 0.94 7.71 4.32
C THR A 98 1.17 9.13 3.81
N ARG A 99 1.25 9.32 2.49
CA ARG A 99 1.44 10.65 1.89
C ARG A 99 0.16 11.45 2.00
N ALA A 100 0.24 12.73 2.36
CA ALA A 100 -0.94 13.59 2.40
C ALA A 100 -1.60 13.67 1.02
N ARG A 101 -2.93 13.78 1.02
CA ARG A 101 -3.70 13.98 -0.21
C ARG A 101 -3.50 15.41 -0.71
N ASP A 102 -3.48 15.58 -2.02
CA ASP A 102 -3.50 16.92 -2.62
C ASP A 102 -4.67 17.73 -2.07
N TYR A 103 -4.40 19.00 -1.76
CA TYR A 103 -5.33 19.99 -1.23
C TYR A 103 -5.93 19.65 0.15
N SER A 104 -5.33 18.71 0.88
CA SER A 104 -5.71 18.43 2.27
C SER A 104 -4.94 19.32 3.25
N ASN A 105 -5.46 19.48 4.48
CA ASN A 105 -4.78 20.25 5.52
C ASN A 105 -3.38 19.68 5.84
N GLU A 106 -3.22 18.36 5.74
CA GLU A 106 -1.97 17.67 5.99
C GLU A 106 -0.90 17.96 4.91
N ALA A 107 -1.31 18.43 3.72
CA ALA A 107 -0.37 18.84 2.67
C ALA A 107 0.52 20.00 3.12
N TYR A 108 0.01 20.90 3.97
CA TYR A 108 0.75 22.05 4.51
C TYR A 108 1.87 21.65 5.48
N ASN A 109 1.92 20.40 5.94
CA ASN A 109 3.03 19.88 6.74
C ASN A 109 4.26 19.55 5.87
N TYR A 110 4.11 19.49 4.55
CA TYR A 110 5.21 19.20 3.63
C TYR A 110 5.92 20.48 3.22
N GLY A 111 7.26 20.47 3.31
CA GLY A 111 8.07 21.62 2.90
C GLY A 111 7.89 22.86 3.78
N GLN A 112 7.56 22.69 5.07
CA GLN A 112 7.46 23.84 5.98
C GLN A 112 8.77 24.63 6.05
N GLY A 113 8.63 25.95 6.04
CA GLY A 113 9.76 26.89 5.97
C GLY A 113 10.46 26.95 4.60
N GLN A 114 9.98 26.22 3.58
CA GLN A 114 10.55 26.26 2.23
C GLN A 114 9.71 27.15 1.31
N VAL A 115 10.39 27.78 0.35
CA VAL A 115 9.73 28.47 -0.76
C VAL A 115 9.23 27.42 -1.74
N ILE A 116 7.91 27.30 -1.85
CA ILE A 116 7.27 26.34 -2.75
C ILE A 116 7.11 26.96 -4.13
N GLN A 117 7.48 26.21 -5.15
CA GLN A 117 7.41 26.55 -6.56
C GLN A 117 6.46 25.59 -7.29
N THR A 118 5.77 26.10 -8.31
CA THR A 118 4.94 25.28 -9.20
C THR A 118 5.68 25.04 -10.51
N GLY A 119 5.79 23.78 -10.92
CA GLY A 119 6.38 23.40 -12.20
C GLY A 119 5.41 23.55 -13.37
N PRO A 120 5.90 23.47 -14.63
CA PRO A 120 5.09 23.63 -15.83
C PRO A 120 3.98 22.56 -15.98
N ARG A 121 4.10 21.43 -15.27
CA ARG A 121 3.10 20.36 -15.23
C ARG A 121 2.15 20.45 -14.02
N GLY A 122 2.15 21.58 -13.32
CA GLY A 122 1.29 21.83 -12.15
C GLY A 122 1.74 21.17 -10.84
N GLY A 123 2.81 20.37 -10.84
CA GLY A 123 3.38 19.79 -9.62
C GLY A 123 4.08 20.85 -8.77
N GLN A 124 3.87 20.79 -7.45
CA GLN A 124 4.51 21.67 -6.49
C GLN A 124 5.76 21.02 -5.87
N TYR A 125 6.80 21.82 -5.65
CA TYR A 125 8.07 21.36 -5.11
C TYR A 125 8.82 22.50 -4.40
N TYR A 126 9.84 22.15 -3.62
CA TYR A 126 10.89 23.07 -3.19
C TYR A 126 12.26 22.56 -3.63
N GLN A 127 13.26 23.43 -3.63
CA GLN A 127 14.65 23.04 -3.84
C GLN A 127 15.28 22.72 -2.50
N ASN A 128 15.75 21.48 -2.32
CA ASN A 128 16.41 21.08 -1.09
C ASN A 128 17.87 21.55 -1.04
N SER A 129 18.55 21.38 0.10
CA SER A 129 19.94 21.81 0.32
C SER A 129 20.95 21.22 -0.68
N ASN A 130 20.62 20.10 -1.32
CA ASN A 130 21.45 19.45 -2.34
C ASN A 130 21.16 19.99 -3.76
N GLY A 131 20.37 21.07 -3.89
CA GLY A 131 19.95 21.65 -5.16
C GLY A 131 18.92 20.82 -5.93
N ASN A 132 18.38 19.75 -5.33
CA ASN A 132 17.41 18.88 -5.99
C ASN A 132 15.97 19.32 -5.71
N ARG A 133 15.08 19.11 -6.68
CA ARG A 133 13.64 19.34 -6.49
C ARG A 133 13.04 18.23 -5.63
N THR A 134 12.44 18.59 -4.50
CA THR A 134 11.62 17.71 -3.69
C THR A 134 10.15 18.06 -3.92
N TYR A 135 9.43 17.16 -4.59
CA TYR A 135 8.00 17.32 -4.85
C TYR A 135 7.18 17.07 -3.58
N ILE A 136 6.11 17.85 -3.42
CA ILE A 136 5.19 17.80 -2.29
C ILE A 136 3.75 17.61 -2.80
N PRO A 137 2.82 17.12 -1.95
CA PRO A 137 1.40 17.19 -2.25
C PRO A 137 0.99 18.63 -2.55
N LYS A 138 0.09 18.80 -3.53
CA LYS A 138 -0.36 20.13 -3.93
C LYS A 138 -1.15 20.79 -2.80
N ARG A 139 -0.99 22.09 -2.64
CA ARG A 139 -1.78 22.94 -1.75
C ARG A 139 -2.40 24.09 -2.52
N GLU A 140 -3.43 24.69 -1.94
CA GLU A 140 -4.03 25.92 -2.46
C GLU A 140 -2.98 27.04 -2.51
N TYR A 141 -3.21 28.00 -3.42
CA TYR A 141 -2.33 29.15 -3.63
C TYR A 141 -2.55 30.24 -2.58
#